data_AF-A0A847NYB6-F1
#
_entry.id   AF-A0A847NYB6-F1
#
_cell.length_a   1.000
_cell.length_b   1.000
_cell.length_c   1.000
_cell.angle_alpha   90.00
_cell.angle_beta   90.00
_cell.angle_gamma   90.00
#
_symmetry.space_group_name_H-M   'P 1'
#
loop_
_entity.id
_entity.type
_entity.pdbx_description
1 polymer ?
#
loop_
_entity_poly.entity_id
_entity_poly.type
_entity_poly.pdbx_seq_one_letter_code
_entity_poly.pdbx_strand_id
1 'polypeptide(L)' 'MDKNFIERTSSFRWNSRLELYQYFKENFNIDSEMVDATINRVMAGFKPRMGQIVKTQELWQKVGLVLEEYHQIDHLISA' A
#
# COMPACT_ATOMS: atom_id res chain seq x y z
N MET A 1 3.47 9.35 -29.49
CA MET A 1 2.07 9.19 -29.02
C MET A 1 2.05 7.86 -28.32
N ASP A 2 2.55 7.85 -27.09
CA ASP A 2 2.88 6.61 -26.41
C ASP A 2 1.73 6.34 -25.46
N LYS A 3 0.97 5.35 -25.90
CA LYS A 3 -0.38 5.03 -25.50
C LYS A 3 -0.41 4.81 -24.00
N ASN A 4 -1.37 5.47 -23.37
CA ASN A 4 -1.85 5.21 -22.01
C ASN A 4 -2.12 3.71 -21.83
N PHE A 5 -1.12 2.96 -21.38
CA PHE A 5 -1.32 1.62 -20.85
C PHE A 5 -1.85 1.83 -19.44
N ILE A 6 -3.16 2.11 -19.33
CA ILE A 6 -3.88 1.90 -18.09
C ILE A 6 -3.97 0.38 -17.95
N GLU A 7 -2.88 -0.23 -17.49
CA GLU A 7 -2.97 -1.57 -16.90
C GLU A 7 -4.02 -1.44 -15.80
N ARG A 8 -5.19 -2.03 -16.03
CA ARG A 8 -6.08 -2.39 -14.94
C ARG A 8 -5.27 -3.37 -14.10
N THR A 9 -4.53 -2.85 -13.12
CA THR A 9 -3.70 -3.64 -12.22
C THR A 9 -4.64 -4.45 -11.32
N SER A 10 -5.19 -5.53 -11.88
CA SER A 10 -5.84 -6.63 -11.15
C SER A 10 -4.81 -7.54 -10.47
N SER A 11 -3.52 -7.25 -10.62
CA SER A 11 -2.44 -7.93 -9.92
C SER A 11 -2.24 -7.27 -8.56
N PHE A 12 -2.60 -7.98 -7.49
CA PHE A 12 -2.15 -7.65 -6.15
C PHE A 12 -0.61 -7.62 -6.18
N ARG A 13 -0.03 -6.42 -5.99
CA ARG A 13 1.43 -6.23 -6.04
C ARG A 13 2.11 -6.83 -4.83
N TRP A 14 1.41 -6.81 -3.69
CA TRP A 14 1.87 -7.38 -2.43
C TRP A 14 0.88 -8.42 -1.96
N ASN A 15 1.33 -9.67 -1.86
CA ASN A 15 0.54 -10.78 -1.37
C ASN A 15 0.78 -11.01 0.12
N SER A 16 1.91 -10.53 0.64
CA SER A 16 2.32 -10.68 2.03
C SER A 16 2.84 -9.39 2.65
N ARG A 17 2.73 -9.30 3.98
CA ARG A 17 3.35 -8.24 4.80
C ARG A 17 4.86 -8.12 4.58
N LEU A 18 5.55 -9.24 4.38
CA LEU A 18 6.99 -9.26 4.13
C LEU A 18 7.35 -8.55 2.82
N GLU A 19 6.58 -8.77 1.76
CA GLU A 19 6.79 -8.13 0.46
C GLU A 19 6.58 -6.61 0.56
N LEU A 20 5.59 -6.16 1.35
CA LEU A 20 5.43 -4.74 1.66
C LEU A 20 6.69 -4.18 2.33
N TYR A 21 7.19 -4.83 3.38
CA TYR A 21 8.38 -4.35 4.07
C TYR A 21 9.61 -4.29 3.18
N GLN A 22 9.88 -5.34 2.40
CA GLN A 22 11.01 -5.36 1.49
C GLN A 22 10.87 -4.27 0.44
N TYR A 23 9.72 -4.19 -0.23
CA TYR A 23 9.48 -3.20 -1.27
C TYR A 23 9.63 -1.77 -0.76
N PHE A 24 8.98 -1.42 0.36
CA PHE A 24 9.01 -0.07 0.90
C PHE A 24 10.36 0.31 1.51
N LYS A 25 11.09 -0.66 2.08
CA LYS A 25 12.46 -0.45 2.54
C LYS A 25 13.42 -0.24 1.37
N GLU A 26 13.31 -1.03 0.30
CA GLU A 26 14.23 -0.96 -0.83
C GLU A 26 13.96 0.23 -1.77
N ASN A 27 12.68 0.59 -1.99
CA ASN A 27 12.31 1.64 -2.95
C ASN A 27 12.19 3.03 -2.32
N PHE A 28 11.76 3.09 -1.05
CA PHE A 28 11.41 4.33 -0.37
C PHE A 28 12.17 4.53 0.95
N ASN A 29 13.04 3.58 1.32
CA ASN A 29 13.75 3.57 2.60
C ASN A 29 12.81 3.75 3.82
N ILE A 30 11.58 3.23 3.72
CA ILE A 30 10.59 3.32 4.78
C ILE A 30 10.80 2.17 5.77
N ASP A 31 10.92 2.52 7.05
CA ASP A 31 11.05 1.57 8.13
C ASP A 31 9.80 0.72 8.36
N SER A 32 10.02 -0.48 8.89
CA SER A 32 8.93 -1.41 9.21
C SER A 32 7.94 -0.84 10.22
N GLU A 33 8.36 0.08 11.08
CA GLU A 33 7.48 0.77 12.02
C GLU A 33 6.42 1.62 11.30
N MET A 34 6.83 2.38 10.27
CA MET A 34 5.93 3.24 9.49
C MET A 34 4.94 2.42 8.67
N VAL A 35 5.41 1.31 8.09
CA VAL A 35 4.55 0.35 7.39
C VAL A 35 3.57 -0.30 8.37
N ASP A 36 4.00 -0.71 9.56
CA ASP A 36 3.11 -1.30 10.58
C ASP A 36 2.07 -0.29 11.11
N ALA A 37 2.46 0.96 11.34
CA ALA A 37 1.55 2.04 11.69
C ALA A 37 0.48 2.25 10.61
N THR A 38 0.88 2.19 9.34
CA THR A 38 -0.05 2.31 8.20
C THR A 38 -0.96 1.09 8.10
N ILE A 39 -0.46 -0.13 8.34
CA ILE A 39 -1.27 -1.35 8.42
C ILE A 39 -2.34 -1.20 9.51
N ASN A 40 -1.96 -0.81 10.72
CA ASN A 40 -2.89 -0.62 11.83
C ASN A 40 -3.94 0.46 11.50
N ARG A 41 -3.53 1.57 10.90
CA ARG A 41 -4.43 2.65 10.49
C ARG A 41 -5.43 2.20 9.43
N VAL A 42 -4.96 1.50 8.39
CA VAL A 42 -5.82 0.97 7.34
C VAL A 42 -6.76 -0.07 7.93
N MET A 43 -6.27 -0.98 8.77
CA MET A 43 -7.06 -2.02 9.44
C MET A 43 -8.14 -1.43 10.37
N ALA A 44 -7.82 -0.36 11.10
CA ALA A 44 -8.79 0.36 11.93
C ALA A 44 -9.90 1.02 11.10
N GLY A 45 -9.57 1.52 9.90
CA GLY A 45 -10.54 2.03 8.93
C GLY A 45 -11.25 0.93 8.12
N PHE A 46 -10.66 -0.25 8.03
CA PHE A 46 -11.21 -1.42 7.37
C PHE A 46 -12.21 -2.08 8.33
N LYS A 47 -13.40 -1.48 8.46
CA LYS A 47 -14.54 -2.15 9.10
C LYS A 47 -15.04 -3.23 8.14
N PRO A 48 -14.76 -4.53 8.35
CA PRO A 48 -15.40 -5.56 7.55
C PRO A 48 -16.91 -5.39 7.70
N ARG A 49 -17.62 -5.30 6.57
CA ARG A 49 -19.08 -5.43 6.59
C ARG A 49 -19.36 -6.81 7.21
N MET A 50 -20.17 -6.85 8.27
CA MET A 50 -20.41 -8.04 9.09
C MET A 50 -20.50 -9.31 8.23
N GLY A 51 -19.54 -10.22 8.42
CA GLY A 51 -19.51 -11.53 7.75
C GLY A 51 -18.56 -11.66 6.56
N GLN A 52 -17.93 -10.59 6.06
CA GLN A 52 -16.87 -10.73 5.05
C GLN A 52 -15.50 -10.90 5.70
N ILE A 53 -14.83 -12.02 5.41
CA ILE A 53 -13.42 -12.24 5.72
C ILE A 53 -12.64 -11.18 4.91
N VAL A 54 -11.99 -10.24 5.59
CA VAL A 54 -11.06 -9.31 4.93
C VAL A 54 -10.02 -10.17 4.23
N LYS A 55 -9.97 -10.13 2.90
CA LYS A 55 -8.88 -10.78 2.18
C LYS A 55 -7.62 -10.01 2.51
N THR A 56 -6.68 -10.68 3.16
CA THR A 56 -5.39 -10.10 3.59
C THR A 56 -4.68 -9.39 2.43
N GLN A 57 -4.86 -9.87 1.20
CA GLN A 57 -4.34 -9.25 -0.02
C GLN A 57 -4.92 -7.85 -0.32
N GLU A 58 -6.22 -7.62 -0.07
CA GLU A 58 -6.83 -6.29 -0.25
C GLU A 58 -6.31 -5.30 0.79
N LEU A 59 -6.06 -5.77 2.02
CA LEU A 59 -5.42 -4.97 3.06
C LEU A 59 -4.01 -4.56 2.61
N TRP A 60 -3.20 -5.51 2.12
CA TRP A 60 -1.84 -5.21 1.67
C TRP A 60 -1.81 -4.26 0.48
N GLN A 61 -2.68 -4.47 -0.50
CA GLN A 61 -2.80 -3.57 -1.64
C GLN A 61 -3.15 -2.15 -1.19
N LYS A 62 -4.13 -2.01 -0.27
CA LYS A 62 -4.54 -0.71 0.24
C LYS A 62 -3.43 -0.03 1.05
N VAL A 63 -2.71 -0.78 1.89
CA VAL A 63 -1.56 -0.28 2.65
C VAL A 63 -0.47 0.23 1.72
N GLY A 64 -0.10 -0.55 0.70
CA GLY A 64 0.93 -0.14 -0.24
C GLY A 64 0.56 1.12 -1.02
N LEU A 65 -0.68 1.21 -1.51
CA LEU A 65 -1.16 2.42 -2.18
C LEU A 65 -1.14 3.66 -1.28
N VAL A 66 -1.51 3.52 0.00
CA VAL A 66 -1.45 4.63 0.96
C VAL A 66 -0.01 5.08 1.21
N LEU A 67 0.93 4.14 1.35
CA LEU A 67 2.34 4.47 1.55
C LEU A 67 2.95 5.16 0.33
N GLU A 68 2.65 4.67 -0.89
CA GLU A 68 3.09 5.32 -2.13
C GLU A 68 2.52 6.74 -2.22
N GLU A 69 1.23 6.95 -1.92
CA GLU A 69 0.60 8.27 -1.95
C GLU A 69 1.22 9.24 -0.92
N TYR A 70 1.46 8.79 0.31
CA TYR A 70 2.14 9.60 1.33
C TYR A 70 3.53 10.04 0.87
N HIS A 71 4.30 9.15 0.25
CA HIS A 71 5.64 9.46 -0.22
C HIS A 71 5.63 10.35 -1.48
N GLN A 72 4.68 10.16 -2.40
CA GLN A 72 4.54 11.06 -3.56
C GLN A 72 4.18 12.48 -3.14
N ILE A 73 3.32 12.64 -2.14
CA ILE A 73 2.93 13.95 -1.61
C ILE A 73 4.12 14.64 -0.93
N ASP A 74 4.90 13.93 -0.12
CA ASP A 74 6.08 14.50 0.56
C ASP A 74 7.14 15.01 -0.44
N HIS A 75 7.35 14.26 -1.53
CA HIS A 75 8.25 14.66 -2.61
C HIS A 75 7.75 15.86 -3.43
N LEU A 76 6.43 16.09 -3.49
CA LEU A 76 5.84 17.24 -4.19
C LEU A 76 5.85 18.53 -3.35
N ILE A 77 5.86 18.42 -2.02
CA ILE A 77 5.88 19.57 -1.12
C ILE A 77 7.31 20.06 -0.85
N SER A 78 8.31 19.19 -1.03
CA SER A 78 9.73 19.52 -0.85
C SER A 78 10.46 19.98 -2.12
N ALA A 79 9.76 20.16 -3.24
CA ALA A 79 10.29 20.64 -4.52
C ALA A 79 9.90 22.10 -4.81
#